data_AF-A0A6P1HLA8-F1
#
_entry.id   AF-A0A6P1HLA8-F1
#
_cell.length_a   1.000
_cell.length_b   1.000
_cell.length_c   1.000
_cell.angle_alpha   90.00
_cell.angle_beta   90.00
_cell.angle_gamma   90.00
#
_symmetry.space_group_name_H-M   'P 1'
#
loop_
_entity.id
_entity.type
_entity.pdbx_description
1 polymer ?
#
loop_
_entity_poly.entity_id
_entity_poly.type
_entity_poly.pdbx_seq_one_letter_code
_entity_poly.pdbx_strand_id
1 'polypeptide(L)'
;MKYLVLDSNIYINMIINRDTSVNANTHKVLFDMLADNVEVKLVVPEIVLSEVNRNTKNYMRDLIRDLDEVIEKMKGINWLNVENSKYDGRYFEEFVKELKRKKEVLKDKKDIIEKTQGKKIKSLMNRTDNLHIVADDPIISQAMKRKIFKAAPCHIKEEYGDAVVYESIKQMKRLVDVWSDEDQVYFITNNYTDFSAPDDKTKLHPQLQMEFIGEYDMELNYSIFLLKTLKENFSQEIITSDQVNEEYYEHMATHEPAF
;
A
#
# COMPACT_ATOMS: atom_id res chain seq x y z
N MET A 1 -8.73 -10.43 -18.85
CA MET A 1 -8.49 -10.60 -17.40
C MET A 1 -7.74 -9.38 -16.88
N LYS A 2 -8.03 -8.92 -15.65
CA LYS A 2 -7.24 -7.88 -14.98
C LYS A 2 -6.38 -8.51 -13.88
N TYR A 3 -5.09 -8.32 -13.96
CA TYR A 3 -4.13 -8.76 -12.96
C TYR A 3 -3.74 -7.57 -12.08
N LEU A 4 -4.03 -7.67 -10.78
CA LEU A 4 -3.72 -6.62 -9.82
C LEU A 4 -2.51 -7.03 -8.98
N VAL A 5 -1.40 -6.31 -9.12
CA VAL A 5 -0.19 -6.45 -8.31
C VAL A 5 -0.15 -5.30 -7.32
N LEU A 6 -0.17 -5.62 -6.03
CA LEU A 6 -0.02 -4.63 -4.95
C LEU A 6 1.35 -4.81 -4.31
N ASP A 7 2.07 -3.71 -4.15
CA ASP A 7 3.32 -3.70 -3.40
C ASP A 7 3.06 -3.87 -1.89
N SER A 8 4.09 -4.27 -1.15
CA SER A 8 4.07 -4.45 0.31
C SER A 8 3.49 -3.22 1.01
N ASN A 9 3.91 -2.01 0.60
CA ASN A 9 3.46 -0.76 1.21
C ASN A 9 1.94 -0.57 1.14
N ILE A 10 1.29 -1.06 0.09
CA ILE A 10 -0.16 -0.95 -0.07
C ILE A 10 -0.87 -1.80 0.99
N TYR A 11 -0.45 -3.05 1.18
CA TYR A 11 -0.99 -3.92 2.24
C TYR A 11 -0.72 -3.37 3.64
N ILE A 12 0.46 -2.77 3.84
CA ILE A 12 0.83 -2.14 5.11
C ILE A 12 -0.11 -0.98 5.43
N ASN A 13 -0.44 -0.17 4.42
CA ASN A 13 -1.38 0.93 4.55
C ASN A 13 -2.80 0.44 4.90
N MET A 14 -3.12 -0.84 4.63
CA MET A 14 -4.37 -1.46 5.07
C MET A 14 -4.44 -1.73 6.57
N ILE A 15 -3.28 -1.88 7.22
CA ILE A 15 -3.17 -2.12 8.66
C ILE A 15 -3.09 -0.79 9.41
N ILE A 16 -2.25 0.12 8.92
CA ILE A 16 -2.05 1.44 9.49
C ILE A 16 -2.31 2.48 8.41
N ASN A 17 -3.20 3.43 8.70
CA ASN A 17 -3.44 4.57 7.84
C ASN A 17 -2.21 5.51 7.82
N ARG A 18 -1.29 5.26 6.88
CA ARG A 18 -0.14 6.14 6.55
C ARG A 18 -0.40 6.99 5.30
N ASP A 19 -1.39 6.59 4.51
CA ASP A 19 -1.82 7.26 3.29
C ASP A 19 -3.26 7.72 3.48
N THR A 20 -3.43 9.02 3.70
CA THR A 20 -4.74 9.62 3.97
C THR A 20 -5.70 9.52 2.78
N SER A 21 -5.22 9.18 1.59
CA SER A 21 -6.07 8.96 0.41
C SER A 21 -6.77 7.59 0.42
N VAL A 22 -6.35 6.68 1.30
CA VAL A 22 -6.88 5.32 1.42
C VAL A 22 -7.44 5.11 2.83
N ASN A 23 -8.73 4.78 2.91
CA ASN A 23 -9.39 4.55 4.19
C ASN A 23 -9.98 3.13 4.27
N ALA A 24 -10.63 2.82 5.39
CA ALA A 24 -11.24 1.51 5.62
C ALA A 24 -12.26 1.12 4.52
N ASN A 25 -12.92 2.10 3.91
CA ASN A 25 -13.87 1.88 2.82
C ASN A 25 -13.14 1.49 1.52
N THR A 26 -12.04 2.16 1.17
CA THR A 26 -11.20 1.75 0.01
C THR A 26 -10.75 0.30 0.15
N HIS A 27 -10.35 -0.12 1.35
CA HIS A 27 -9.98 -1.51 1.59
C HIS A 27 -11.18 -2.43 1.38
N LYS A 28 -12.34 -2.10 1.96
CA LYS A 28 -13.57 -2.89 1.79
C LYS A 28 -13.89 -3.10 0.30
N VAL A 29 -13.86 -2.05 -0.50
CA VAL A 29 -14.06 -2.13 -1.96
C VAL A 29 -13.08 -3.10 -2.63
N LEU A 30 -11.79 -3.02 -2.28
CA LEU A 30 -10.79 -3.97 -2.78
C LEU A 30 -11.10 -5.42 -2.37
N PHE A 31 -11.47 -5.65 -1.10
CA PHE A 31 -11.81 -6.99 -0.61
C PHE A 31 -13.04 -7.55 -1.34
N ASP A 32 -14.09 -6.74 -1.50
CA ASP A 32 -15.35 -7.14 -2.13
C ASP A 32 -15.14 -7.41 -3.62
N MET A 33 -14.40 -6.54 -4.33
CA MET A 33 -14.03 -6.76 -5.73
C MET A 33 -13.23 -8.05 -5.92
N LEU A 34 -12.30 -8.36 -5.00
CA LEU A 34 -11.52 -9.60 -5.12
C LEU A 34 -12.31 -10.83 -4.66
N ALA A 35 -13.31 -10.72 -3.81
CA ALA A 35 -14.04 -11.86 -3.21
C ALA A 35 -14.71 -12.73 -4.28
N ASP A 36 -15.50 -12.12 -5.16
CA ASP A 36 -16.44 -12.83 -6.02
C ASP A 36 -16.18 -12.64 -7.53
N ASN A 37 -15.09 -11.96 -7.90
CA ASN A 37 -14.82 -11.61 -9.29
C ASN A 37 -13.81 -12.57 -9.95
N VAL A 38 -14.26 -13.28 -10.98
CA VAL A 38 -13.41 -14.18 -11.78
C VAL A 38 -12.58 -13.44 -12.84
N GLU A 39 -12.88 -12.17 -13.11
CA GLU A 39 -12.24 -11.32 -14.11
C GLU A 39 -11.06 -10.52 -13.53
N VAL A 40 -10.89 -10.53 -12.20
CA VAL A 40 -9.76 -9.91 -11.50
C VAL A 40 -8.99 -10.95 -10.70
N LYS A 41 -7.68 -11.07 -10.97
CA LYS A 41 -6.78 -11.90 -10.16
C LYS A 41 -5.77 -11.03 -9.44
N LEU A 42 -5.68 -11.23 -8.12
CA LEU A 42 -4.58 -10.67 -7.34
C LEU A 42 -3.31 -11.47 -7.64
N VAL A 43 -2.23 -10.77 -7.93
CA VAL A 43 -0.90 -11.34 -8.16
C VAL A 43 -0.07 -11.08 -6.92
N VAL A 44 0.44 -12.15 -6.32
CA VAL A 44 1.14 -12.09 -5.04
C VAL A 44 2.55 -12.65 -5.22
N PRO A 45 3.57 -11.79 -5.44
CA PRO A 45 4.96 -12.22 -5.35
C PRO A 45 5.32 -12.67 -3.93
N GLU A 46 6.10 -13.75 -3.82
CA GLU A 46 6.52 -14.32 -2.54
C GLU A 46 7.25 -13.30 -1.65
N ILE A 47 8.05 -12.41 -2.27
CA ILE A 47 8.76 -11.35 -1.56
C ILE A 47 7.79 -10.39 -0.86
N VAL A 48 6.68 -10.02 -1.51
CA VAL A 48 5.66 -9.13 -0.95
C VAL A 48 4.99 -9.80 0.24
N LEU A 49 4.60 -11.07 0.11
CA LEU A 49 4.04 -11.86 1.20
C LEU A 49 4.98 -11.91 2.40
N SER A 50 6.27 -12.15 2.15
CA SER A 50 7.31 -12.23 3.19
C SER A 50 7.50 -10.89 3.92
N GLU A 51 7.54 -9.78 3.19
CA GLU A 51 7.68 -8.44 3.75
C GLU A 51 6.47 -8.03 4.58
N VAL A 52 5.26 -8.23 4.07
CA VAL A 52 4.02 -7.96 4.81
C VAL A 52 4.00 -8.78 6.10
N ASN A 53 4.34 -10.07 6.03
CA ASN A 53 4.38 -10.96 7.20
C ASN A 53 5.40 -10.52 8.26
N ARG A 54 6.58 -10.06 7.82
CA ARG A 54 7.64 -9.56 8.69
C ARG A 54 7.22 -8.25 9.36
N ASN A 55 6.66 -7.34 8.58
CA ASN A 55 6.42 -5.98 9.05
C ASN A 55 5.12 -5.83 9.85
N THR A 56 4.10 -6.66 9.61
CA THR A 56 2.83 -6.67 10.37
C THR A 56 3.04 -6.71 11.89
N LYS A 57 4.11 -7.37 12.37
CA LYS A 57 4.43 -7.50 13.81
C LYS A 57 5.10 -6.27 14.44
N ASN A 58 5.59 -5.35 13.62
CA ASN A 58 6.36 -4.19 14.09
C ASN A 58 5.53 -2.91 14.09
N TYR A 59 4.49 -2.85 13.26
CA TYR A 59 3.71 -1.65 13.01
C TYR A 59 3.03 -1.04 14.23
N MET A 60 2.34 -1.85 15.04
CA MET A 60 1.72 -1.29 16.24
C MET A 60 2.77 -0.90 17.28
N ARG A 61 3.92 -1.57 17.30
CA ARG A 61 5.05 -1.19 18.16
C ARG A 61 5.57 0.20 17.76
N ASP A 62 5.76 0.43 16.46
CA ASP A 62 6.21 1.72 15.95
C ASP A 62 5.18 2.82 16.23
N LEU A 63 3.89 2.59 15.99
CA LEU A 63 2.83 3.56 16.32
C LEU A 63 2.82 3.93 17.81
N ILE A 64 2.97 2.95 18.70
CA ILE A 64 3.04 3.21 20.15
C ILE A 64 4.29 4.04 20.49
N ARG A 65 5.44 3.74 19.88
CA ARG A 65 6.67 4.52 20.06
C ARG A 65 6.50 5.96 19.56
N ASP A 66 5.91 6.14 18.39
CA ASP A 66 5.71 7.48 17.81
C ASP A 66 4.77 8.32 18.69
N LEU A 67 3.74 7.70 19.29
CA LEU A 67 2.89 8.34 20.31
C LEU A 67 3.68 8.72 21.57
N ASP A 68 4.60 7.88 22.04
CA ASP A 68 5.49 8.22 23.16
C ASP A 68 6.34 9.45 22.84
N GLU A 69 6.93 9.51 21.65
CA GLU A 69 7.74 10.66 21.22
C GLU A 69 6.92 11.95 21.13
N VAL A 70 5.69 11.88 20.61
CA VAL A 70 4.78 13.04 20.57
C VAL A 70 4.43 13.51 21.98
N ILE A 71 4.11 12.59 22.89
CA ILE A 71 3.78 12.92 24.28
C ILE A 71 4.97 13.59 24.98
N GLU A 72 6.20 13.07 24.81
CA GLU A 72 7.39 13.68 25.41
C GLU A 72 7.71 15.06 24.83
N LYS A 73 7.58 15.22 23.51
CA LYS A 73 7.73 16.53 22.87
C LYS A 73 6.72 17.55 23.41
N MET A 74 5.46 17.14 23.60
CA MET A 74 4.42 18.03 24.13
C MET A 74 4.67 18.48 25.58
N LYS A 75 5.27 17.63 26.42
CA LYS A 75 5.64 18.03 27.80
C LYS A 75 6.73 19.11 27.84
N GLY A 76 7.58 19.17 26.82
CA GLY A 76 8.71 20.11 26.75
C GLY A 76 8.37 21.49 26.19
N ILE A 77 7.13 21.73 25.78
CA ILE A 77 6.70 23.01 25.20
C ILE A 77 6.32 23.99 26.31
N ASN A 78 6.82 25.22 26.22
CA ASN A 78 6.40 26.34 27.08
C ASN A 78 5.11 26.96 26.54
N TRP A 79 4.13 27.18 27.42
CA TRP A 79 2.79 27.64 27.04
C TRP A 79 2.54 29.09 27.44
N LEU A 80 1.52 29.69 26.82
CA LEU A 80 1.07 31.03 27.17
C LEU A 80 0.16 30.97 28.40
N ASN A 81 0.45 31.80 29.40
CA ASN A 81 -0.41 31.95 30.59
C ASN A 81 -1.60 32.88 30.26
N VAL A 82 -2.53 32.40 29.42
CA VAL A 82 -3.72 33.15 29.02
C VAL A 82 -4.96 32.38 29.44
N GLU A 83 -5.68 32.90 30.45
CA GLU A 83 -6.89 32.27 30.96
C GLU A 83 -7.97 32.10 29.87
N ASN A 84 -8.70 30.99 29.95
CA ASN A 84 -9.88 30.69 29.12
C ASN A 84 -9.61 30.74 27.60
N SER A 85 -8.40 30.37 27.18
CA SER A 85 -8.04 30.25 25.77
C SER A 85 -7.58 28.83 25.44
N LYS A 86 -7.70 28.43 24.16
CA LYS A 86 -7.10 27.17 23.65
C LYS A 86 -5.56 27.16 23.70
N TYR A 87 -4.96 28.28 24.09
CA TYR A 87 -3.51 28.46 24.24
C TYR A 87 -3.06 28.34 25.71
N ASP A 88 -4.01 28.14 26.63
CA ASP A 88 -3.76 27.84 28.05
C ASP A 88 -3.11 26.46 28.20
N GLY A 89 -2.06 26.37 29.02
CA GLY A 89 -1.35 25.12 29.30
C GLY A 89 -2.25 23.99 29.82
N ARG A 90 -3.36 24.31 30.50
CA ARG A 90 -4.32 23.31 31.00
C ARG A 90 -5.00 22.51 29.88
N TYR A 91 -5.33 23.16 28.76
CA TYR A 91 -5.91 22.48 27.60
C TYR A 91 -4.93 21.46 27.00
N PHE A 92 -3.64 21.80 26.97
CA PHE A 92 -2.59 20.91 26.49
C PHE A 92 -2.32 19.74 27.46
N GLU A 93 -2.35 19.98 28.77
CA GLU A 93 -2.24 18.92 29.77
C GLU A 93 -3.37 17.89 29.64
N GLU A 94 -4.60 18.35 29.42
CA GLU A 94 -5.75 17.48 29.16
C GLU A 94 -5.58 16.68 27.86
N PHE A 95 -5.13 17.32 26.78
CA PHE A 95 -4.84 16.64 25.51
C PHE A 95 -3.75 15.56 25.66
N VAL A 96 -2.66 15.86 26.38
CA VAL A 96 -1.60 14.89 26.68
C VAL A 96 -2.14 13.73 27.52
N LYS A 97 -3.03 14.00 28.47
CA LYS A 97 -3.68 12.96 29.28
C LYS A 97 -4.58 12.07 28.41
N GLU A 98 -5.30 12.65 27.45
CA GLU A 98 -6.11 11.90 26.49
C GLU A 98 -5.25 11.01 25.57
N LEU A 99 -4.16 11.55 25.03
CA LEU A 99 -3.21 10.79 24.22
C LEU A 99 -2.61 9.60 24.99
N LYS A 100 -2.20 9.81 26.25
CA LYS A 100 -1.73 8.73 27.13
C LYS A 100 -2.79 7.65 27.29
N ARG A 101 -4.05 8.02 27.53
CA ARG A 101 -5.16 7.06 27.65
C ARG A 101 -5.37 6.27 26.36
N LYS A 102 -5.38 6.93 25.19
CA LYS A 102 -5.51 6.27 23.89
C LYS A 102 -4.35 5.30 23.62
N LYS A 103 -3.13 5.70 23.96
CA LYS A 103 -1.93 4.86 23.84
C LYS A 103 -2.01 3.60 24.69
N GLU A 104 -2.46 3.69 25.95
CA GLU A 104 -2.63 2.49 26.80
C GLU A 104 -3.70 1.56 26.24
N VAL A 105 -4.83 2.08 25.75
CA VAL A 105 -5.83 1.27 25.04
C VAL A 105 -5.24 0.56 23.82
N LEU A 106 -4.36 1.24 23.06
CA LEU A 106 -3.66 0.64 21.92
C LEU A 106 -2.68 -0.46 22.35
N LYS A 107 -1.96 -0.27 23.46
CA LYS A 107 -1.08 -1.31 24.02
C LYS A 107 -1.87 -2.55 24.41
N ASP A 108 -2.98 -2.37 25.14
CA ASP A 108 -3.83 -3.48 25.59
C ASP A 108 -4.45 -4.25 24.41
N LYS A 109 -4.80 -3.55 23.34
CA LYS A 109 -5.45 -4.14 22.16
C LYS A 109 -4.48 -4.54 21.05
N LYS A 110 -3.18 -4.24 21.21
CA LYS A 110 -2.17 -4.41 20.16
C LYS A 110 -2.23 -5.79 19.52
N ASP A 111 -2.10 -6.84 20.34
CA ASP A 111 -2.00 -8.21 19.84
C ASP A 111 -3.30 -8.66 19.14
N ILE A 112 -4.45 -8.19 19.61
CA ILE A 112 -5.76 -8.46 19.00
C ILE A 112 -5.86 -7.78 17.64
N ILE A 113 -5.44 -6.52 17.54
CA ILE A 113 -5.46 -5.74 16.29
C ILE A 113 -4.50 -6.35 15.28
N GLU A 114 -3.25 -6.62 15.66
CA GLU A 114 -2.25 -7.26 14.78
C GLU A 114 -2.73 -8.63 14.31
N LYS A 115 -3.31 -9.43 15.20
CA LYS A 115 -3.85 -10.75 14.84
C LYS A 115 -5.05 -10.64 13.92
N THR A 116 -5.97 -9.70 14.16
CA THR A 116 -7.20 -9.59 13.37
C THR A 116 -6.93 -9.01 11.98
N GLN A 117 -6.24 -7.87 11.90
CA GLN A 117 -5.91 -7.23 10.63
C GLN A 117 -4.90 -8.06 9.84
N GLY A 118 -3.86 -8.57 10.52
CA GLY A 118 -2.88 -9.45 9.91
C GLY A 118 -3.50 -10.74 9.36
N LYS A 119 -4.48 -11.34 10.06
CA LYS A 119 -5.22 -12.49 9.53
C LYS A 119 -6.04 -12.13 8.30
N LYS A 120 -6.73 -10.98 8.29
CA LYS A 120 -7.55 -10.55 7.15
C LYS A 120 -6.69 -10.43 5.89
N ILE A 121 -5.58 -9.70 5.97
CA ILE A 121 -4.64 -9.50 4.85
C ILE A 121 -4.00 -10.82 4.44
N LYS A 122 -3.53 -11.63 5.40
CA LYS A 122 -3.00 -12.96 5.09
C LYS A 122 -4.03 -13.84 4.39
N SER A 123 -5.29 -13.81 4.82
CA SER A 123 -6.34 -14.60 4.16
C SER A 123 -6.53 -14.17 2.71
N LEU A 124 -6.51 -12.86 2.45
CA LEU A 124 -6.61 -12.31 1.10
C LEU A 124 -5.41 -12.72 0.24
N MET A 125 -4.20 -12.58 0.75
CA MET A 125 -2.98 -12.89 0.00
C MET A 125 -2.86 -14.39 -0.28
N ASN A 126 -3.25 -15.26 0.65
CA ASN A 126 -3.11 -16.71 0.54
C ASN A 126 -4.28 -17.42 -0.15
N ARG A 127 -5.22 -16.69 -0.78
CA ARG A 127 -6.30 -17.36 -1.52
C ARG A 127 -5.73 -18.16 -2.68
N THR A 128 -6.36 -19.29 -2.97
CA THR A 128 -5.92 -20.25 -4.00
C THR A 128 -6.19 -19.77 -5.43
N ASP A 129 -7.11 -18.84 -5.61
CA ASP A 129 -7.46 -18.22 -6.88
C ASP A 129 -6.56 -17.03 -7.25
N ASN A 130 -5.73 -16.56 -6.32
CA ASN A 130 -4.65 -15.62 -6.60
C ASN A 130 -3.55 -16.27 -7.44
N LEU A 131 -2.85 -15.45 -8.23
CA LEU A 131 -1.63 -15.87 -8.91
C LEU A 131 -0.43 -15.67 -7.99
N HIS A 132 0.06 -16.76 -7.40
CA HIS A 132 1.25 -16.75 -6.54
C HIS A 132 2.51 -16.90 -7.38
N ILE A 133 3.44 -15.97 -7.25
CA ILE A 133 4.72 -16.01 -7.95
C ILE A 133 5.82 -16.34 -6.94
N VAL A 134 6.36 -17.55 -7.04
CA VAL A 134 7.53 -18.00 -6.26
C VAL A 134 8.78 -17.32 -6.80
N ALA A 135 9.63 -16.79 -5.93
CA ALA A 135 10.86 -16.13 -6.33
C ALA A 135 11.96 -17.17 -6.65
N ASP A 136 11.88 -17.74 -7.85
CA ASP A 136 12.82 -18.76 -8.34
C ASP A 136 14.18 -18.20 -8.77
N ASP A 137 15.13 -19.10 -9.08
CA ASP A 137 16.49 -18.73 -9.48
C ASP A 137 16.54 -17.71 -10.64
N PRO A 138 15.73 -17.83 -11.71
CA PRO A 138 15.59 -16.79 -12.72
C PRO A 138 15.21 -15.41 -12.17
N ILE A 139 14.16 -15.29 -11.35
CA ILE A 139 13.73 -14.02 -10.76
C ILE A 139 14.86 -13.44 -9.90
N ILE A 140 15.41 -14.27 -9.00
CA ILE A 140 16.46 -13.90 -8.06
C ILE A 140 17.71 -13.44 -8.79
N SER A 141 18.13 -14.16 -9.84
CA SER A 141 19.31 -13.83 -10.65
C SER A 141 19.13 -12.51 -11.40
N GLN A 142 17.95 -12.23 -11.96
CA GLN A 142 17.72 -10.98 -12.67
C GLN A 142 17.65 -9.79 -11.71
N ALA A 143 17.01 -9.97 -10.56
CA ALA A 143 16.98 -8.96 -9.50
C ALA A 143 18.40 -8.65 -8.99
N MET A 144 19.26 -9.67 -8.85
CA MET A 144 20.68 -9.48 -8.48
C MET A 144 21.45 -8.70 -9.54
N LYS A 145 21.22 -8.96 -10.84
CA LYS A 145 21.85 -8.18 -11.91
C LYS A 145 21.46 -6.71 -11.81
N ARG A 146 20.19 -6.38 -11.58
CA ARG A 146 19.76 -4.98 -11.38
C ARG A 146 20.51 -4.32 -10.24
N LYS A 147 20.65 -5.01 -9.11
CA LYS A 147 21.41 -4.51 -7.97
C LYS A 147 22.88 -4.25 -8.30
N ILE A 148 23.56 -5.21 -8.94
CA ILE A 148 24.98 -5.10 -9.32
C ILE A 148 25.20 -3.93 -10.28
N PHE A 149 24.33 -3.77 -11.27
CA PHE A 149 24.44 -2.74 -12.30
C PHE A 149 23.74 -1.42 -11.92
N LYS A 150 23.16 -1.33 -10.72
CA LYS A 150 22.37 -0.17 -10.25
C LYS A 150 21.28 0.24 -11.24
N ALA A 151 20.65 -0.75 -11.88
CA ALA A 151 19.50 -0.52 -12.74
C ALA A 151 18.24 -0.37 -11.90
N ALA A 152 17.25 0.38 -12.40
CA ALA A 152 15.96 0.52 -11.72
C ALA A 152 15.32 -0.87 -11.46
N PRO A 153 14.61 -1.08 -10.33
CA PRO A 153 14.37 -0.11 -9.26
C PRO A 153 15.57 0.14 -8.32
N CYS A 154 16.66 -0.62 -8.39
CA CYS A 154 17.85 -0.49 -7.51
C CYS A 154 18.79 0.71 -7.77
N HIS A 155 18.36 1.71 -8.54
CA HIS A 155 19.19 2.82 -9.00
C HIS A 155 19.40 3.93 -7.95
N ILE A 156 18.48 4.07 -7.01
CA ILE A 156 18.55 5.05 -5.91
C ILE A 156 18.91 4.35 -4.60
N LYS A 157 18.05 3.40 -4.19
CA LYS A 157 18.28 2.56 -3.03
C LYS A 157 18.68 1.16 -3.47
N GLU A 158 19.61 0.54 -2.74
CA GLU A 158 20.04 -0.84 -3.00
C GLU A 158 19.07 -1.89 -2.45
N GLU A 159 17.78 -1.54 -2.38
CA GLU A 159 16.71 -2.41 -1.89
C GLU A 159 16.46 -3.53 -2.91
N TYR A 160 16.75 -4.75 -2.46
CA TYR A 160 16.65 -5.95 -3.29
C TYR A 160 15.20 -6.40 -3.51
N GLY A 161 14.31 -6.10 -2.56
CA GLY A 161 12.91 -6.51 -2.59
C GLY A 161 12.16 -5.99 -3.81
N ASP A 162 12.28 -4.68 -4.08
CA ASP A 162 11.64 -4.02 -5.23
C ASP A 162 12.06 -4.64 -6.58
N ALA A 163 13.34 -5.00 -6.71
CA ALA A 163 13.81 -5.67 -7.93
C ALA A 163 13.21 -7.08 -8.07
N VAL A 164 13.03 -7.81 -6.97
CA VAL A 164 12.34 -9.12 -6.99
C VAL A 164 10.87 -8.95 -7.33
N VAL A 165 10.17 -7.93 -6.82
CA VAL A 165 8.79 -7.60 -7.20
C VAL A 165 8.70 -7.37 -8.71
N TYR A 166 9.54 -6.48 -9.23
CA TYR A 166 9.56 -6.14 -10.65
C TYR A 166 9.82 -7.36 -11.54
N GLU A 167 10.85 -8.15 -11.23
CA GLU A 167 11.18 -9.36 -11.99
C GLU A 167 10.10 -10.44 -11.86
N SER A 168 9.37 -10.49 -10.75
CA SER A 168 8.21 -11.38 -10.61
C SER A 168 7.10 -11.01 -11.58
N ILE A 169 6.77 -9.71 -11.69
CA ILE A 169 5.72 -9.22 -12.61
C ILE A 169 6.07 -9.58 -14.06
N LYS A 170 7.34 -9.42 -14.45
CA LYS A 170 7.82 -9.76 -15.80
C LYS A 170 7.61 -11.22 -16.17
N GLN A 171 7.66 -12.12 -15.19
CA GLN A 171 7.48 -13.55 -15.44
C GLN A 171 6.02 -14.02 -15.42
N MET A 172 5.08 -13.12 -15.12
CA MET A 172 3.67 -13.46 -14.97
C MET A 172 3.08 -14.17 -16.18
N LYS A 173 3.39 -13.71 -17.40
CA LYS A 173 2.94 -14.34 -18.65
C LYS A 173 3.28 -15.83 -18.76
N ARG A 174 4.38 -16.27 -18.15
CA ARG A 174 4.81 -17.68 -18.18
C ARG A 174 4.03 -18.56 -17.21
N LEU A 175 3.35 -17.94 -16.24
CA LEU A 175 2.66 -18.61 -15.14
C LEU A 175 1.14 -18.65 -15.34
N VAL A 176 0.64 -17.93 -16.34
CA VAL A 176 -0.77 -17.90 -16.71
C VAL A 176 -1.00 -18.89 -17.86
N ASP A 177 -1.95 -19.81 -17.69
CA ASP A 177 -2.25 -20.86 -18.67
C ASP A 177 -2.73 -20.30 -20.03
N VAL A 178 -3.54 -19.25 -20.00
CA VAL A 178 -4.12 -18.59 -21.18
C VAL A 178 -3.93 -17.08 -21.04
N TRP A 179 -3.07 -16.52 -21.88
CA TRP A 179 -2.87 -15.08 -22.00
C TRP A 179 -3.61 -14.54 -23.22
N SER A 180 -4.37 -13.46 -23.03
CA SER A 180 -5.03 -12.71 -24.10
C SER A 180 -4.35 -11.35 -24.31
N ASP A 181 -4.38 -10.82 -25.52
CA ASP A 181 -3.92 -9.45 -25.81
C ASP A 181 -4.77 -8.38 -25.08
N GLU A 182 -5.97 -8.76 -24.65
CA GLU A 182 -6.86 -7.93 -23.83
C GLU A 182 -6.54 -8.00 -22.32
N ASP A 183 -5.62 -8.86 -21.91
CA ASP A 183 -5.22 -8.96 -20.51
C ASP A 183 -4.42 -7.74 -20.06
N GLN A 184 -4.78 -7.21 -18.90
CA GLN A 184 -4.22 -5.96 -18.37
C GLN A 184 -3.54 -6.22 -17.04
N VAL A 185 -2.35 -5.66 -16.86
CA VAL A 185 -1.60 -5.76 -15.60
C VAL A 185 -1.58 -4.40 -14.93
N TYR A 186 -2.00 -4.34 -13.68
CA TYR A 186 -1.98 -3.14 -12.86
C TYR A 186 -0.98 -3.33 -11.73
N PHE A 187 0.02 -2.47 -11.65
CA PHE A 187 0.96 -2.44 -10.53
C PHE A 187 0.78 -1.16 -9.72
N ILE A 188 0.44 -1.34 -8.44
CA ILE A 188 0.17 -0.26 -7.51
C ILE A 188 1.22 -0.26 -6.41
N THR A 189 1.93 0.87 -6.26
CA THR A 189 2.92 1.08 -5.21
C THR A 189 2.97 2.55 -4.77
N ASN A 190 3.17 2.81 -3.47
CA ASN A 190 3.55 4.14 -3.00
C ASN A 190 5.08 4.40 -3.10
N ASN A 191 5.90 3.44 -3.57
CA ASN A 191 7.35 3.59 -3.76
C ASN A 191 7.67 4.27 -5.09
N TYR A 192 7.22 5.52 -5.24
CA TYR A 192 7.47 6.31 -6.44
C TYR A 192 8.95 6.70 -6.62
N THR A 193 9.78 6.59 -5.56
CA THR A 193 11.21 6.90 -5.68
C THR A 193 11.92 5.88 -6.56
N ASP A 194 11.64 4.60 -6.38
CA ASP A 194 12.39 3.54 -7.07
C ASP A 194 11.71 3.10 -8.39
N PHE A 195 10.40 3.32 -8.52
CA PHE A 195 9.63 2.89 -9.68
C PHE A 195 9.19 3.99 -10.65
N SER A 196 9.12 5.25 -10.24
CA SER A 196 8.62 6.31 -11.13
C SER A 196 9.68 6.94 -12.02
N ALA A 197 9.22 7.63 -13.06
CA ALA A 197 10.05 8.53 -13.83
C ALA A 197 10.55 9.71 -12.97
N PRO A 198 11.80 10.20 -13.19
CA PRO A 198 12.36 11.29 -12.41
C PRO A 198 11.58 12.62 -12.51
N ASP A 199 10.91 12.85 -13.64
CA ASP A 199 10.16 14.06 -13.96
C ASP A 199 8.67 13.98 -13.63
N ASP A 200 8.12 12.77 -13.54
CA ASP A 200 6.70 12.54 -13.26
C ASP A 200 6.50 11.28 -12.43
N LYS A 201 6.20 11.48 -11.14
CA LYS A 201 5.95 10.38 -10.19
C LYS A 201 4.78 9.48 -10.57
N THR A 202 3.89 9.92 -11.47
CA THR A 202 2.71 9.15 -11.90
C THR A 202 3.00 8.22 -13.07
N LYS A 203 4.19 8.30 -13.66
CA LYS A 203 4.63 7.44 -14.76
C LYS A 203 5.67 6.44 -14.29
N LEU A 204 5.64 5.24 -14.87
CA LEU A 204 6.67 4.23 -14.65
C LEU A 204 8.03 4.73 -15.16
N HIS A 205 9.10 4.34 -14.48
CA HIS A 205 10.46 4.67 -14.91
C HIS A 205 10.70 4.21 -16.37
N PRO A 206 11.24 5.05 -17.27
CA PRO A 206 11.33 4.73 -18.70
C PRO A 206 12.06 3.43 -19.03
N GLN A 207 13.13 3.11 -18.30
CA GLN A 207 13.84 1.83 -18.47
C GLN A 207 12.93 0.63 -18.19
N LEU A 208 12.12 0.72 -17.13
CA LEU A 208 11.20 -0.34 -16.75
C LEU A 208 10.06 -0.49 -17.76
N GLN A 209 9.54 0.63 -18.27
CA GLN A 209 8.49 0.63 -19.30
C GLN A 209 8.95 0.01 -20.61
N MET A 210 10.18 0.33 -21.06
CA MET A 210 10.72 -0.18 -22.32
C MET A 210 10.88 -1.72 -22.30
N GLU A 211 11.26 -2.29 -21.16
CA GLU A 211 11.37 -3.74 -21.02
C GLU A 211 10.01 -4.43 -21.22
N PHE A 212 8.94 -3.89 -20.64
CA PHE A 212 7.59 -4.46 -20.75
C PHE A 212 7.03 -4.45 -22.18
N ILE A 213 7.16 -3.32 -22.87
CA ILE A 213 6.68 -3.20 -24.26
C ILE A 213 7.55 -4.02 -25.22
N GLY A 214 8.86 -4.05 -25.02
CA GLY A 214 9.81 -4.67 -25.94
C GLY A 214 9.98 -6.17 -25.75
N GLU A 215 10.42 -6.59 -24.56
CA GLU A 215 10.87 -7.97 -24.31
C GLU A 215 9.71 -8.89 -23.87
N TYR A 216 8.71 -8.33 -23.19
CA TYR A 216 7.61 -9.11 -22.60
C TYR A 216 6.28 -8.90 -23.31
N ASP A 217 6.22 -7.97 -24.28
CA ASP A 217 5.03 -7.65 -25.08
C ASP A 217 3.77 -7.44 -24.23
N MET A 218 3.93 -6.78 -23.08
CA MET A 218 2.92 -6.66 -22.04
C MET A 218 2.79 -5.19 -21.64
N GLU A 219 1.56 -4.70 -21.51
CA GLU A 219 1.34 -3.37 -20.94
C GLU A 219 1.26 -3.45 -19.41
N LEU A 220 2.13 -2.71 -18.73
CA LEU A 220 2.06 -2.53 -17.29
C LEU A 220 1.43 -1.17 -16.96
N ASN A 221 0.20 -1.21 -16.46
CA ASN A 221 -0.50 -0.04 -15.94
C ASN A 221 0.03 0.29 -14.54
N TYR A 222 0.94 1.25 -14.48
CA TYR A 222 1.52 1.74 -13.23
C TYR A 222 0.64 2.79 -12.55
N SER A 223 0.50 2.71 -11.22
CA SER A 223 -0.19 3.73 -10.43
C SER A 223 0.38 3.86 -9.03
N ILE A 224 0.33 5.08 -8.50
CA ILE A 224 0.63 5.40 -7.10
C ILE A 224 -0.63 5.67 -6.27
N PHE A 225 -1.82 5.50 -6.87
CA PHE A 225 -3.10 5.88 -6.28
C PHE A 225 -4.09 4.71 -6.30
N LEU A 226 -4.13 3.90 -5.24
CA LEU A 226 -5.02 2.74 -5.15
C LEU A 226 -6.48 3.09 -5.44
N LEU A 227 -7.05 4.07 -4.71
CA LEU A 227 -8.46 4.41 -4.84
C LEU A 227 -8.83 4.89 -6.26
N LYS A 228 -7.99 5.74 -6.85
CA LYS A 228 -8.20 6.25 -8.20
C LYS A 228 -8.20 5.12 -9.21
N THR A 229 -7.21 4.23 -9.14
CA THR A 229 -7.12 3.06 -10.02
C THR A 229 -8.31 2.14 -9.88
N LEU A 230 -8.75 1.84 -8.65
CA LEU A 230 -9.95 1.03 -8.43
C LEU A 230 -11.18 1.66 -9.13
N LYS A 231 -11.40 2.97 -8.98
CA LYS A 231 -12.55 3.64 -9.61
C LYS A 231 -12.47 3.70 -11.13
N GLU A 232 -11.33 4.11 -11.67
CA GLU A 232 -11.19 4.36 -13.11
C GLU A 232 -11.03 3.06 -13.90
N ASN A 233 -10.30 2.10 -13.35
CA ASN A 233 -9.90 0.88 -14.05
C ASN A 233 -10.64 -0.37 -13.59
N PHE A 234 -11.32 -0.34 -12.44
CA PHE A 234 -12.05 -1.49 -11.91
C PHE A 234 -13.53 -1.17 -11.60
N SER A 235 -14.08 -0.06 -12.11
CA SER A 235 -15.47 0.34 -11.82
C SER A 235 -16.48 -0.74 -12.18
N GLN A 236 -16.33 -1.40 -13.34
CA GLN A 236 -17.23 -2.46 -13.77
C GLN A 236 -17.22 -3.64 -12.80
N GLU A 237 -16.04 -3.98 -12.30
CA GLU A 237 -15.78 -5.05 -11.34
C GLU A 237 -16.20 -4.69 -9.91
N ILE A 238 -16.38 -3.40 -9.62
CA ILE A 238 -16.83 -2.86 -8.33
C ILE A 238 -18.36 -2.67 -8.28
N ILE A 239 -19.04 -2.55 -9.43
CA ILE A 239 -20.51 -2.37 -9.54
C ILE A 239 -21.31 -3.56 -8.97
N THR A 240 -20.66 -4.67 -8.61
CA THR A 240 -21.27 -5.76 -7.84
C THR A 240 -21.35 -5.49 -6.32
N SER A 241 -20.97 -4.29 -5.84
CA SER A 241 -21.08 -3.88 -4.43
C SER A 241 -21.72 -2.48 -4.28
N ASP A 242 -23.03 -2.44 -4.05
CA ASP A 242 -23.93 -1.26 -4.11
C ASP A 242 -23.67 -0.08 -3.13
N GLN A 243 -22.53 0.05 -2.45
CA GLN A 243 -22.34 1.00 -1.33
C GLN A 243 -21.32 2.15 -1.54
N VAL A 244 -20.72 2.28 -2.72
CA VAL A 244 -19.48 3.09 -2.88
C VAL A 244 -19.72 4.59 -3.20
N ASN A 245 -20.92 4.99 -3.63
CA ASN A 245 -21.12 6.32 -4.24
C ASN A 245 -21.49 7.47 -3.29
N GLU A 246 -22.12 7.23 -2.13
CA GLU A 246 -22.65 8.33 -1.29
C GLU A 246 -21.59 8.99 -0.37
N GLU A 247 -20.73 8.23 0.30
CA GLU A 247 -19.75 8.80 1.26
C GLU A 247 -18.56 9.55 0.60
N TYR A 248 -18.34 9.33 -0.69
CA TYR A 248 -17.23 9.96 -1.45
C TYR A 248 -17.40 11.48 -1.61
N TYR A 249 -18.62 11.93 -1.86
CA TYR A 249 -18.90 13.36 -2.05
C TYR A 249 -18.78 14.14 -0.72
N GLU A 250 -19.08 13.50 0.41
CA GLU A 250 -18.91 14.11 1.73
C GLU A 250 -17.44 14.32 2.11
N HIS A 251 -16.54 13.39 1.74
CA HIS A 251 -15.11 13.51 2.07
C HIS A 251 -14.36 14.50 1.17
N MET A 252 -14.79 14.68 -0.09
CA MET A 252 -14.24 15.70 -0.99
C MET A 252 -14.66 17.11 -0.61
N ALA A 253 -15.92 17.30 -0.17
CA ALA A 253 -16.43 18.58 0.29
C ALA A 253 -15.77 19.11 1.56
N THR A 254 -15.12 18.26 2.35
CA THR A 254 -14.45 18.63 3.61
C THR A 254 -12.95 18.93 3.46
N HIS A 255 -12.37 18.71 2.27
CA HIS A 255 -10.92 18.82 2.03
C HIS A 255 -10.56 19.67 0.81
N GLU A 256 -11.45 20.53 0.32
CA GLU A 256 -11.01 21.65 -0.52
C GLU A 256 -10.07 22.56 0.30
N PRO A 257 -8.88 22.92 -0.21
CA PRO A 257 -8.10 23.97 0.40
C PRO A 257 -8.90 25.27 0.26
N ALA A 258 -9.29 25.86 1.39
CA ALA A 258 -9.71 27.25 1.39
C ALA A 258 -8.57 28.08 0.77
N PHE A 259 -8.86 28.69 -0.37
CA PHE A 259 -7.98 29.63 -1.07
C PHE A 259 -7.51 30.77 -0.16
#